data_AF-A0A968RYL3-F1
#
_entry.id   AF-A0A968RYL3-F1
#
_cell.length_a   1.000
_cell.length_b   1.000
_cell.length_c   1.000
_cell.angle_alpha   90.00
_cell.angle_beta   90.00
_cell.angle_gamma   90.00
#
_symmetry.space_group_name_H-M   'P 1'
#
loop_
_entity.id
_entity.type
_entity.pdbx_description
1 polymer ?
#
loop_
_entity_poly.entity_id
_entity_poly.type
_entity_poly.pdbx_seq_one_letter_code
_entity_poly.pdbx_strand_id
1 'polypeptide(L)'
;GMGGFPVDTERPRPGSFRHSVELLLKNRMVVIFPEGNIFRDRQVHPLKRGLARIAIEAATLQPDSQLKILPVGIHYSQPYPQWGTEVTVTIGKPLTVGDYQDPSPRKRSQDLTAALTTSLQALQAECEPDEPELVAAN
;
A
#
# COMPACT_ATOMS: atom_id res chain seq x y z
N GLY A 1 -12.33 -0.62 -20.79
CA GLY A 1 -12.60 -0.46 -19.34
C GLY A 1 -11.32 -0.06 -18.63
N MET A 2 -11.40 0.75 -17.57
CA MET A 2 -10.25 1.32 -16.82
C MET A 2 -9.43 0.28 -16.02
N GLY A 3 -9.09 -0.87 -16.60
CA GLY A 3 -8.11 -1.83 -16.06
C GLY A 3 -8.46 -2.56 -14.75
N GLY A 4 -9.54 -2.21 -14.06
CA GLY A 4 -9.96 -2.87 -12.83
C GLY A 4 -10.52 -4.27 -13.06
N PHE A 5 -10.15 -5.21 -12.19
CA PHE A 5 -10.74 -6.56 -12.12
C PHE A 5 -11.35 -6.78 -10.74
N PRO A 6 -12.47 -7.53 -10.64
CA PRO A 6 -13.14 -7.74 -9.37
C PRO A 6 -12.25 -8.51 -8.39
N VAL A 7 -12.23 -8.04 -7.14
CA VAL A 7 -11.59 -8.73 -6.03
C VAL A 7 -12.62 -8.83 -4.91
N ASP A 8 -13.01 -10.05 -4.59
CA ASP A 8 -13.81 -10.32 -3.41
C ASP A 8 -12.87 -10.34 -2.19
N THR A 9 -12.96 -9.31 -1.35
CA THR A 9 -12.10 -9.14 -0.18
C THR A 9 -12.52 -10.02 0.99
N GLU A 10 -13.75 -10.57 0.98
CA GLU A 10 -14.29 -11.51 1.97
C GLU A 10 -14.01 -12.96 1.58
N ARG A 11 -14.01 -13.26 0.28
CA ARG A 11 -13.69 -14.57 -0.30
C ARG A 11 -12.64 -14.42 -1.40
N PRO A 12 -11.35 -14.21 -1.03
CA PRO A 12 -10.29 -14.01 -2.00
C PRO A 12 -10.18 -15.22 -2.93
N ARG A 13 -10.58 -15.05 -4.19
CA ARG A 13 -10.43 -16.12 -5.19
C ARG A 13 -8.99 -16.18 -5.67
N PRO A 14 -8.44 -17.38 -5.92
CA PRO A 14 -7.11 -17.53 -6.50
C PRO A 14 -6.94 -16.83 -7.86
N GLY A 15 -8.03 -16.48 -8.55
CA GLY A 15 -8.02 -15.80 -9.84
C GLY A 15 -7.42 -14.39 -9.77
N SER A 16 -7.84 -13.56 -8.80
CA SER A 16 -7.36 -12.18 -8.67
C SER A 16 -5.88 -12.12 -8.28
N PHE A 17 -5.42 -13.05 -7.43
CA PHE A 17 -4.00 -13.20 -7.10
C PHE A 17 -3.18 -13.55 -8.34
N ARG A 18 -3.54 -14.63 -9.05
CA ARG A 18 -2.81 -15.06 -10.25
C ARG A 18 -2.80 -13.99 -11.33
N HIS A 19 -3.93 -13.33 -11.55
CA HIS A 19 -4.01 -12.25 -12.53
C HIS A 19 -3.10 -11.07 -12.17
N SER A 20 -2.99 -10.71 -10.89
CA SER A 20 -2.06 -9.66 -10.44
C SER A 20 -0.61 -10.04 -10.73
N VAL A 21 -0.22 -11.27 -10.44
CA VAL A 21 1.13 -11.79 -10.74
C VAL A 21 1.38 -11.75 -12.26
N GLU A 22 0.45 -12.24 -13.08
CA GLU A 22 0.57 -12.21 -14.55
C GLU A 22 0.72 -10.79 -15.11
N LEU A 23 0.04 -9.81 -14.54
CA LEU A 23 0.18 -8.40 -14.93
C LEU A 23 1.59 -7.88 -14.62
N LEU A 24 2.11 -8.16 -13.43
CA LEU A 24 3.46 -7.75 -13.04
C LEU A 24 4.54 -8.41 -13.92
N LEU A 25 4.40 -9.70 -14.25
CA LEU A 25 5.30 -10.41 -15.16
C LEU A 25 5.27 -9.85 -16.60
N LYS A 26 4.17 -9.19 -16.98
CA LYS A 26 4.04 -8.48 -18.27
C LYS A 26 4.48 -7.00 -18.17
N ASN A 27 5.24 -6.64 -17.13
CA ASN A 27 5.68 -5.28 -16.82
C ASN A 27 4.51 -4.26 -16.76
N ARG A 28 3.33 -4.70 -16.33
CA ARG A 28 2.17 -3.83 -16.10
C ARG A 28 2.14 -3.37 -14.65
N MET A 29 1.57 -2.19 -14.41
CA MET A 29 1.37 -1.68 -13.05
C MET A 29 0.09 -2.22 -12.45
N VAL A 30 0.11 -2.45 -11.14
CA VAL A 30 -1.06 -2.84 -10.33
C VAL A 30 -1.19 -1.86 -9.18
N VAL A 31 -2.40 -1.36 -8.96
CA VAL A 31 -2.75 -0.56 -7.77
C VAL A 31 -3.48 -1.46 -6.79
N ILE A 32 -3.04 -1.45 -5.53
CA ILE A 32 -3.63 -2.26 -4.46
C ILE A 32 -3.83 -1.33 -3.25
N PHE A 33 -5.01 -1.38 -2.64
CA PHE A 33 -5.29 -0.76 -1.34
C PHE A 33 -5.08 -1.82 -0.26
N PRO A 34 -3.92 -1.85 0.42
CA PRO A 34 -3.49 -2.99 1.23
C PRO A 34 -4.30 -3.18 2.53
N GLU A 35 -5.05 -2.18 2.95
CA GLU A 35 -5.99 -2.24 4.08
C GLU A 35 -7.20 -3.14 3.80
N GLY A 36 -7.64 -3.18 2.54
CA GLY A 36 -8.78 -3.99 2.10
C GLY A 36 -10.12 -3.60 2.72
N ASN A 37 -10.22 -2.38 3.24
CA ASN A 37 -11.44 -1.71 3.69
C ASN A 37 -11.24 -0.18 3.57
N ILE A 38 -12.29 0.61 3.84
CA ILE A 38 -12.22 2.08 3.88
C ILE A 38 -12.26 2.53 5.34
N PHE A 39 -11.17 3.12 5.81
CA PHE A 39 -11.06 3.73 7.13
C PHE A 39 -11.07 5.27 7.02
N ARG A 40 -11.57 5.95 8.06
CA ARG A 40 -11.81 7.42 8.08
C ARG A 40 -11.23 8.12 9.31
N ASP A 41 -10.44 7.39 10.10
CA ASP A 41 -9.82 7.85 11.34
C ASP A 41 -8.40 8.40 11.13
N ARG A 42 -7.96 8.55 9.87
CA ARG A 42 -6.63 9.05 9.48
C ARG A 42 -5.48 8.18 10.01
N GLN A 43 -5.75 6.94 10.39
CA GLN A 43 -4.73 6.00 10.83
C GLN A 43 -4.39 5.00 9.74
N VAL A 44 -3.13 4.60 9.66
CA VAL A 44 -2.72 3.46 8.82
C VAL A 44 -3.14 2.18 9.54
N HIS A 45 -4.13 1.49 8.98
CA HIS A 45 -4.62 0.24 9.55
C HIS A 45 -3.71 -0.94 9.24
N PRO A 46 -3.80 -2.06 9.97
CA PRO A 46 -3.02 -3.26 9.67
C PRO A 46 -3.18 -3.72 8.21
N LEU A 47 -2.06 -3.74 7.48
CA LEU A 47 -2.05 -4.13 6.08
C LEU A 47 -2.24 -5.64 5.90
N LYS A 48 -3.08 -6.03 4.95
CA LYS A 48 -3.20 -7.42 4.51
C LYS A 48 -1.93 -7.83 3.76
N ARG A 49 -1.39 -9.01 4.09
CA ARG A 49 -0.16 -9.57 3.49
C ARG A 49 -0.27 -9.94 2.00
N GLY A 50 -1.48 -9.87 1.42
CA GLY A 50 -1.73 -10.30 0.03
C GLY A 50 -0.86 -9.56 -0.98
N LEU A 51 -0.65 -8.25 -0.79
CA LEU A 51 0.22 -7.42 -1.64
C LEU A 51 1.66 -7.96 -1.64
N ALA A 52 2.24 -8.15 -0.46
CA ALA A 52 3.60 -8.66 -0.33
C ALA A 52 3.76 -10.04 -0.98
N ARG A 53 2.74 -10.91 -0.84
CA ARG A 53 2.75 -12.23 -1.50
C ARG A 53 2.72 -12.13 -3.02
N ILE A 54 1.91 -11.24 -3.60
CA ILE A 54 1.86 -11.02 -5.06
C ILE A 54 3.23 -10.52 -5.56
N ALA A 55 3.80 -9.54 -4.88
CA ALA A 55 5.06 -8.94 -5.26
C ALA A 55 6.22 -9.94 -5.18
N ILE A 56 6.32 -10.70 -4.08
CA ILE A 56 7.35 -11.73 -3.88
C ILE A 56 7.21 -12.84 -4.92
N GLU A 57 5.99 -13.28 -5.23
CA GLU A 57 5.76 -14.30 -6.26
C GLU A 57 6.23 -13.83 -7.64
N ALA A 58 5.86 -12.61 -8.05
CA ALA A 58 6.29 -12.04 -9.32
C ALA A 58 7.82 -11.88 -9.40
N ALA A 59 8.46 -11.39 -8.33
CA ALA A 59 9.92 -11.26 -8.27
C ALA A 59 10.63 -12.63 -8.26
N THR A 60 10.02 -13.66 -7.68
CA THR A 60 10.58 -15.03 -7.70
C THR A 60 10.52 -15.64 -9.09
N LEU A 61 9.42 -15.42 -9.82
CA LEU A 61 9.23 -15.89 -11.19
C LEU A 61 10.06 -15.11 -12.22
N GLN A 62 10.45 -13.87 -11.90
CA GLN A 62 11.30 -13.04 -12.74
C GLN A 62 12.37 -12.33 -11.88
N PRO A 63 13.45 -13.04 -11.50
CA PRO A 63 14.48 -12.52 -10.59
C PRO A 63 15.22 -11.28 -11.09
N ASP A 64 15.35 -11.14 -12.42
CA ASP A 64 15.97 -9.97 -13.04
C ASP A 64 15.05 -8.73 -13.04
N SER A 65 13.79 -8.87 -12.59
CA SER A 65 12.87 -7.73 -12.51
C SER A 65 13.27 -6.79 -11.38
N GLN A 66 13.34 -5.49 -11.68
CA GLN A 66 13.48 -4.43 -10.67
C GLN A 66 12.11 -4.06 -10.09
N LEU A 67 11.33 -5.07 -9.66
CA LEU A 67 9.98 -4.84 -9.17
C LEU A 67 10.01 -3.95 -7.93
N LYS A 68 9.27 -2.84 -7.99
CA LYS A 68 9.16 -1.84 -6.92
C LYS A 68 7.73 -1.70 -6.45
N ILE A 69 7.58 -1.47 -5.15
CA ILE A 69 6.33 -1.02 -4.54
C ILE A 69 6.49 0.48 -4.26
N LEU A 70 5.59 1.29 -4.79
CA LEU A 70 5.56 2.74 -4.54
C LEU A 70 4.50 3.04 -3.48
N PRO A 71 4.89 3.44 -2.26
CA PRO A 71 3.94 3.87 -1.23
C PRO A 71 3.29 5.19 -1.64
N VAL A 72 1.96 5.27 -1.56
CA VAL A 72 1.19 6.48 -1.87
C VAL A 72 0.19 6.73 -0.75
N GLY A 73 0.27 7.91 -0.13
CA GLY A 73 -0.70 8.41 0.82
C GLY A 73 -1.76 9.26 0.09
N ILE A 74 -3.02 9.08 0.45
CA ILE A 74 -4.13 9.91 -0.06
C ILE A 74 -4.89 10.44 1.14
N HIS A 75 -4.79 11.74 1.37
CA HIS A 75 -5.41 12.43 2.49
C HIS A 75 -6.53 13.34 2.00
N TYR A 76 -7.72 13.19 2.58
CA TYR A 76 -8.84 14.10 2.35
C TYR A 76 -8.94 15.08 3.51
N SER A 77 -9.11 16.37 3.21
CA SER A 77 -9.25 17.40 4.24
C SER A 77 -10.47 17.19 5.14
N GLN A 78 -11.45 16.39 4.69
CA GLN A 78 -12.65 16.03 5.42
C GLN A 78 -12.84 14.50 5.50
N PRO A 79 -13.32 13.93 6.63
CA PRO A 79 -13.59 12.49 6.76
C PRO A 79 -14.63 11.95 5.78
N TYR A 80 -15.57 12.79 5.37
CA TYR A 80 -16.59 12.52 4.35
C TYR A 80 -16.40 13.51 3.21
N PRO A 81 -15.51 13.21 2.25
CA PRO A 81 -15.18 14.15 1.18
C PRO A 81 -16.41 14.48 0.34
N GLN A 82 -16.64 15.77 0.14
CA GLN A 82 -17.70 16.29 -0.72
C GLN A 82 -17.09 16.86 -2.01
N TRP A 83 -17.94 17.26 -2.95
CA TRP A 83 -17.46 17.92 -4.15
C TRP A 83 -16.65 19.18 -3.78
N GLY A 84 -15.45 19.31 -4.35
CA GLY A 84 -14.53 20.40 -4.02
C GLY A 84 -13.70 20.20 -2.76
N THR A 85 -13.74 19.02 -2.11
CA THR A 85 -12.81 18.68 -1.02
C THR A 85 -11.37 18.70 -1.52
N GLU A 86 -10.51 19.32 -0.73
CA GLU A 86 -9.06 19.28 -0.91
C GLU A 86 -8.51 17.87 -0.64
N VAL A 87 -7.64 17.41 -1.53
CA VAL A 87 -6.97 16.11 -1.43
C VAL A 87 -5.46 16.32 -1.55
N THR A 88 -4.73 15.85 -0.55
CA THR A 88 -3.27 15.79 -0.57
C THR A 88 -2.83 14.39 -0.95
N VAL A 89 -1.96 14.29 -1.96
CA VAL A 89 -1.37 13.02 -2.39
C VAL A 89 0.13 13.08 -2.12
N THR A 90 0.62 12.15 -1.29
CA THR A 90 2.03 12.04 -0.95
C THR A 90 2.62 10.77 -1.54
N ILE A 91 3.82 10.85 -2.11
CA ILE A 91 4.50 9.74 -2.78
C ILE A 91 5.77 9.42 -2.01
N GLY A 92 5.85 8.21 -1.48
CA GLY A 92 6.99 7.73 -0.71
C GLY A 92 8.13 7.20 -1.56
N LYS A 93 9.22 6.83 -0.88
CA LYS A 93 10.36 6.18 -1.52
C LYS A 93 9.97 4.77 -1.98
N PRO A 94 10.31 4.37 -3.23
CA PRO A 94 10.04 3.01 -3.69
C PRO A 94 10.76 1.96 -2.84
N LEU A 95 10.07 0.87 -2.53
CA LEU A 95 10.65 -0.33 -1.92
C LEU A 95 10.99 -1.32 -3.03
N THR A 96 12.25 -1.75 -3.12
CA THR A 96 12.67 -2.78 -4.08
C THR A 96 12.36 -4.15 -3.50
N VAL A 97 11.54 -4.95 -4.18
CA VAL A 97 11.09 -6.26 -3.66
C VAL A 97 12.27 -7.23 -3.50
N GLY A 98 13.26 -7.13 -4.38
CA GLY A 98 14.47 -7.95 -4.35
C GLY A 98 15.37 -7.76 -3.12
N ASP A 99 15.18 -6.69 -2.34
CA ASP A 99 15.95 -6.42 -1.12
C ASP A 99 15.51 -7.33 0.06
N TYR A 100 14.36 -8.00 -0.06
CA TYR A 100 13.76 -8.83 0.99
C TYR A 100 14.02 -10.31 0.71
N GLN A 101 15.20 -10.82 1.11
CA GLN A 101 15.72 -12.14 0.68
C GLN A 101 15.68 -13.25 1.75
N ASP A 102 14.98 -13.05 2.87
CA ASP A 102 14.89 -14.07 3.92
C ASP A 102 14.47 -15.45 3.33
N PRO A 103 15.11 -16.57 3.70
CA PRO A 103 14.78 -17.88 3.12
C PRO A 103 13.33 -18.30 3.38
N SER A 104 12.71 -17.84 4.47
CA SER A 104 11.32 -18.09 4.81
C SER A 104 10.37 -17.18 4.02
N PRO A 105 9.50 -17.72 3.14
CA PRO A 105 8.52 -16.91 2.40
C PRO A 105 7.58 -16.12 3.33
N ARG A 106 7.29 -16.70 4.50
CA ARG A 106 6.48 -16.02 5.53
C ARG A 106 7.19 -14.80 6.07
N LYS A 107 8.48 -14.92 6.39
CA LYS A 107 9.27 -13.83 6.96
C LYS A 107 9.50 -12.71 5.93
N ARG A 108 9.85 -13.05 4.68
CA ARG A 108 9.90 -12.07 3.57
C ARG A 108 8.61 -11.27 3.45
N SER A 109 7.46 -11.95 3.44
CA SER A 109 6.16 -11.30 3.35
C SER A 109 5.88 -10.39 4.55
N GLN A 110 6.28 -10.80 5.75
CA GLN A 110 6.15 -9.98 6.96
C GLN A 110 7.03 -8.73 6.90
N ASP A 111 8.30 -8.88 6.50
CA ASP A 111 9.27 -7.79 6.46
C ASP A 111 8.91 -6.75 5.40
N LEU A 112 8.50 -7.20 4.21
CA LEU A 112 8.03 -6.31 3.15
C LEU A 112 6.74 -5.58 3.55
N THR A 113 5.81 -6.28 4.22
CA THR A 113 4.58 -5.65 4.73
C THR A 113 4.91 -4.61 5.81
N ALA A 114 5.82 -4.92 6.73
CA ALA A 114 6.24 -4.02 7.80
C ALA A 114 6.90 -2.75 7.23
N ALA A 115 7.81 -2.90 6.27
CA ALA A 115 8.45 -1.76 5.62
C ALA A 115 7.45 -0.86 4.88
N LEU A 116 6.46 -1.46 4.20
CA LEU A 116 5.38 -0.70 3.57
C LEU A 116 4.53 0.04 4.61
N THR A 117 4.18 -0.61 5.72
CA THR A 117 3.46 0.03 6.83
C THR A 117 4.24 1.23 7.37
N THR A 118 5.54 1.07 7.66
CA THR A 118 6.39 2.18 8.13
C THR A 118 6.42 3.32 7.13
N SER A 119 6.53 3.02 5.83
CA SER A 119 6.53 4.07 4.81
C SER A 119 5.20 4.80 4.72
N LEU A 120 4.06 4.10 4.81
CA LEU A 120 2.74 4.74 4.78
C LEU A 120 2.49 5.58 6.04
N GLN A 121 2.96 5.13 7.21
CA GLN A 121 2.88 5.89 8.46
C GLN A 121 3.70 7.18 8.39
N ALA A 122 4.90 7.14 7.80
CA ALA A 122 5.70 8.34 7.59
C ALA A 122 4.98 9.36 6.69
N LEU A 123 4.39 8.89 5.58
CA LEU A 123 3.61 9.74 4.68
C LEU A 123 2.35 10.32 5.33
N GLN A 124 1.75 9.60 6.28
CA GLN A 124 0.61 10.08 7.05
C GLN A 124 1.03 11.19 8.03
N ALA A 125 2.16 11.03 8.72
CA ALA A 125 2.70 12.02 9.65
C ALA A 125 3.09 13.34 8.97
N GLU A 126 3.56 13.29 7.71
CA GLU A 126 3.86 14.50 6.91
C GLU A 126 2.60 15.34 6.60
N CYS A 127 1.40 14.73 6.65
CA CYS A 127 0.13 15.41 6.36
C CYS A 127 -0.57 15.95 7.61
N GLU A 128 -0.10 15.64 8.83
CA GLU A 128 -0.66 16.18 10.06
C GLU A 128 0.02 17.53 10.35
N PRO A 129 -0.73 18.66 10.39
CA PRO A 129 -0.15 19.91 10.84
C PRO A 129 0.22 19.80 12.33
N ASP A 130 1.30 20.46 12.75
CA ASP A 130 1.62 20.67 14.17
C ASP A 130 0.36 21.21 14.88
N GLU A 131 -0.20 20.48 15.84
CA GLU A 131 -1.19 21.07 16.74
C GLU A 131 -0.49 22.21 17.50
N PRO A 132 -0.96 23.48 17.42
CA PRO A 132 -0.42 24.49 18.30
C PRO A 132 -0.73 24.08 19.74
N GLU A 133 0.33 23.86 20.50
CA GLU A 133 0.28 23.61 21.94
C GLU A 133 -0.67 24.65 22.56
N LEU A 134 -1.75 24.18 23.21
CA LEU A 134 -2.72 25.06 23.84
C LEU A 134 -1.97 25.90 24.87
N VAL A 135 -1.62 27.14 24.51
CA VAL A 135 -1.06 28.10 25.46
C VAL A 135 -2.16 28.36 26.46
N ALA A 136 -2.05 27.73 27.62
CA ALA A 136 -2.95 27.97 28.73
C ALA A 136 -3.01 29.48 28.97
N ALA A 137 -4.17 30.07 28.70
CA ALA A 137 -4.42 31.47 28.98
C ALA A 137 -4.36 31.66 30.49
N ASN A 138 -3.37 32.44 30.95
CA ASN A 138 -3.30 32.97 32.31
C ASN A 138 -4.25 34.16 32.47
#